data_AF-A0A3D3PKD3-F1
#
_entry.id   AF-A0A3D3PKD3-F1
#
_cell.length_a   1.000
_cell.length_b   1.000
_cell.length_c   1.000
_cell.angle_alpha   90.00
_cell.angle_beta   90.00
_cell.angle_gamma   90.00
#
_symmetry.space_group_name_H-M   'P 1'
#
loop_
_entity.id
_entity.type
_entity.pdbx_description
1 polymer ?
#
loop_
_entity_poly.entity_id
_entity_poly.type
_entity_poly.pdbx_seq_one_letter_code
_entity_poly.pdbx_strand_id
1 'polypeptide(L)' 'MDKQYFALLTDILSNGVQKEDRTGTGTLSVFGRMYRHDLGTGFPLLTTKKLHFKSILHELLWFLQGATNIKYLNDNGV' A
#
# COMPACT_ATOMS: atom_id res chain seq x y z
N MET A 1 -12.87 1.73 4.57
CA MET A 1 -11.49 1.75 4.02
C MET A 1 -11.48 2.65 2.78
N ASP A 2 -12.17 2.24 1.71
CA ASP A 2 -12.16 2.90 0.39
C ASP A 2 -12.44 4.40 0.42
N LYS A 3 -13.46 4.85 1.17
CA LYS A 3 -13.78 6.29 1.30
C LYS A 3 -12.60 7.12 1.80
N GLN A 4 -11.87 6.62 2.80
CA GLN A 4 -10.72 7.34 3.35
C GLN A 4 -9.51 7.27 2.43
N TYR A 5 -9.31 6.12 1.77
CA TYR A 5 -8.25 5.99 0.77
C TYR A 5 -8.47 6.96 -0.39
N PHE A 6 -9.71 7.06 -0.89
CA PHE A 6 -10.07 8.01 -1.93
C PHE A 6 -9.96 9.46 -1.48
N ALA A 7 -10.36 9.79 -0.24
CA ALA A 7 -10.15 11.13 0.29
C ALA A 7 -8.67 11.54 0.28
N LEU A 8 -7.76 10.61 0.62
CA LEU A 8 -6.32 10.85 0.54
C LEU A 8 -5.85 11.04 -0.92
N LEU A 9 -6.32 10.22 -1.86
CA LEU A 9 -5.98 10.36 -3.27
C LEU A 9 -6.49 11.70 -3.85
N THR A 10 -7.71 12.10 -3.52
CA THR A 10 -8.27 13.39 -3.93
C THR A 10 -7.44 14.55 -3.38
N ASP A 11 -7.03 14.49 -2.10
CA ASP A 11 -6.16 15.52 -1.52
C ASP A 11 -4.79 15.60 -2.22
N ILE A 12 -4.19 14.45 -2.56
CA ILE A 12 -2.94 14.41 -3.34
C ILE A 12 -3.14 15.09 -4.70
N LEU A 13 -4.22 14.76 -5.41
CA LEU A 13 -4.50 15.32 -6.74
C LEU A 13 -4.79 16.82 -6.72
N SER A 14 -5.47 17.31 -5.69
CA SER A 14 -5.86 18.73 -5.58
C SER A 14 -4.78 19.62 -4.96
N ASN A 15 -4.05 19.12 -3.96
CA ASN A 15 -3.15 19.93 -3.13
C ASN A 15 -1.69 19.47 -3.17
N GLY A 16 -1.38 18.40 -3.91
CA GLY A 16 -0.02 17.89 -4.00
C GLY A 16 0.92 18.83 -4.75
N VAL A 17 2.18 18.79 -4.34
CA VAL A 17 3.27 19.50 -5.00
C VAL A 17 4.08 18.51 -5.82
N GLN A 18 4.42 18.89 -7.05
CA GLN A 18 5.28 18.06 -7.91
C GLN A 18 6.69 18.00 -7.33
N LYS A 19 7.23 16.79 -7.23
CA LYS A 19 8.58 16.52 -6.71
C LYS A 19 9.27 15.49 -7.54
N GLU A 20 10.56 15.68 -7.79
CA GLU A 20 11.40 14.64 -8.34
C GLU A 20 11.62 13.51 -7.31
N ASP A 21 11.83 12.30 -7.81
CA ASP A 21 12.02 11.11 -6.99
C ASP A 21 13.22 10.29 -7.49
N ARG A 22 13.67 9.31 -6.69
CA ARG A 22 14.84 8.47 -7.01
C ARG A 22 14.69 7.67 -8.31
N THR A 23 13.47 7.39 -8.75
CA THR A 23 13.23 6.65 -10.00
C THR A 23 13.25 7.53 -11.25
N GLY A 24 13.25 8.86 -11.09
CA GLY A 24 13.21 9.82 -12.21
C GLY A 24 11.84 9.95 -12.88
N THR A 25 10.78 9.40 -12.28
CA THR A 25 9.41 9.50 -12.82
C THR A 25 8.74 10.81 -12.40
N GLY A 26 9.08 11.31 -11.22
CA GLY A 26 8.39 12.41 -10.57
C GLY A 26 7.13 11.94 -9.84
N THR A 27 6.73 12.69 -8.82
CA THR A 27 5.58 12.38 -7.97
C THR A 27 4.78 13.63 -7.66
N LEU A 28 3.49 13.44 -7.38
CA LEU A 28 2.65 14.45 -6.75
C LEU A 28 2.53 14.10 -5.26
N SER A 29 2.93 14.99 -4.37
CA SER A 29 3.13 14.67 -2.96
C SER A 29 2.53 15.72 -2.02
N VAL A 30 1.85 15.24 -0.98
CA VAL A 30 1.44 16.00 0.19
C VAL A 30 2.22 15.50 1.42
N PHE A 31 2.53 16.39 2.37
CA PHE A 31 3.24 16.03 3.59
C PHE A 31 2.32 16.03 4.81
N GLY A 32 2.47 15.03 5.68
CA GLY A 32 1.74 14.93 6.95
C GLY A 32 0.24 14.72 6.74
N ARG A 33 -0.18 13.50 6.43
CA ARG A 33 -1.59 13.08 6.41
C ARG A 33 -1.81 11.92 7.35
N MET A 34 -2.95 11.94 8.03
CA MET A 34 -3.34 10.89 8.94
C MET A 34 -4.50 10.11 8.35
N TYR A 35 -4.36 8.80 8.37
CA TYR A 35 -5.34 7.85 7.89
C TYR A 35 -5.65 6.87 9.02
N ARG A 36 -6.93 6.58 9.27
CA ARG A 36 -7.36 5.73 10.40
C ARG A 36 -8.39 4.73 9.95
N HIS A 37 -8.16 3.44 10.20
CA HIS A 37 -9.17 2.43 9.92
C HIS A 37 -9.53 1.66 11.18
N ASP A 38 -10.83 1.46 11.39
CA ASP A 38 -11.35 0.64 12.46
C ASP A 38 -11.43 -0.83 12.01
N LEU A 39 -10.57 -1.67 12.60
CA LEU A 39 -10.49 -3.10 12.31
C LEU A 39 -11.69 -3.88 12.86
N GLY A 40 -12.47 -3.32 13.79
CA GLY A 40 -13.73 -3.92 14.25
C GLY A 40 -14.81 -3.94 13.17
N THR A 41 -14.69 -3.06 12.16
CA THR A 41 -15.61 -3.00 11.01
C THR A 41 -15.25 -3.94 9.87
N GLY A 42 -14.12 -4.64 9.96
CA GLY A 42 -13.65 -5.61 8.97
C GLY A 42 -12.17 -5.44 8.60
N PHE A 43 -11.72 -6.25 7.64
CA PHE A 43 -10.35 -6.20 7.15
C PHE A 43 -10.18 -5.11 6.07
N PRO A 44 -9.17 -4.21 6.18
CA PRO A 44 -8.98 -3.07 5.27
C PRO A 44 -8.42 -3.45 3.89
N LEU A 45 -9.10 -4.30 3.14
CA LEU A 45 -8.77 -4.55 1.74
C LEU A 45 -9.59 -3.63 0.84
N LEU A 46 -8.96 -2.99 -0.15
CA LEU A 46 -9.67 -2.18 -1.14
C LEU A 46 -10.65 -3.04 -1.92
N THR A 47 -11.87 -2.53 -2.13
CA THR A 47 -12.90 -3.23 -2.90
C THR A 47 -13.03 -2.70 -4.34
N THR A 48 -12.64 -1.44 -4.54
CA THR A 48 -12.72 -0.72 -5.83
C THR A 48 -11.66 -1.14 -6.85
N LYS A 49 -10.62 -1.86 -6.40
CA LYS A 49 -9.59 -2.46 -7.27
C LYS A 49 -9.19 -3.80 -6.69
N LYS A 50 -9.18 -4.84 -7.51
CA LYS A 50 -8.71 -6.17 -7.10
C LYS A 50 -7.24 -6.11 -6.69
N LEU A 51 -6.96 -6.52 -5.45
CA LEU A 51 -5.61 -6.63 -4.91
C LEU A 51 -5.12 -8.07 -4.98
N HIS A 52 -3.81 -8.25 -5.17
CA HIS A 52 -3.20 -9.57 -5.17
C HIS A 52 -2.93 -10.04 -3.73
N PHE A 53 -3.98 -10.44 -3.03
CA PHE A 53 -3.94 -10.79 -1.60
C PHE A 53 -2.93 -11.90 -1.27
N LYS A 54 -2.72 -12.85 -2.21
CA LYS A 54 -1.73 -13.92 -2.05
C LYS A 54 -0.32 -13.37 -1.81
N SER A 55 0.13 -12.39 -2.59
CA SER A 55 1.45 -11.75 -2.37
C SER A 55 1.52 -11.05 -1.02
N ILE A 56 0.49 -10.29 -0.64
CA ILE A 56 0.45 -9.58 0.64
C ILE A 56 0.62 -10.55 1.82
N LEU A 57 -0.07 -11.70 1.78
CA LEU A 57 -0.01 -12.70 2.83
C LEU A 57 1.37 -13.36 2.92
N HIS A 58 1.92 -13.83 1.80
CA HIS A 58 3.21 -14.52 1.81
C HIS A 58 4.37 -13.57 2.14
N GLU A 59 4.32 -12.32 1.69
CA GLU A 59 5.31 -11.30 2.06
C GLU A 59 5.28 -11.02 3.58
N LEU A 60 4.08 -10.92 4.18
CA LEU A 60 3.95 -10.80 5.63
C LEU A 60 4.52 -12.00 6.38
N LEU A 61 4.21 -13.22 5.94
CA LEU A 61 4.76 -14.45 6.56
C LEU A 61 6.28 -14.51 6.45
N TRP A 62 6.84 -14.09 5.32
CA TRP A 62 8.28 -14.00 5.10
C TRP A 62 8.94 -13.02 6.07
N PHE A 63 8.35 -11.84 6.29
CA PHE A 63 8.81 -10.89 7.29
C PHE A 63 8.75 -11.45 8.72
N LEU A 64 7.65 -12.10 9.10
CA LEU A 64 7.47 -12.66 10.44
C LEU A 64 8.44 -13.82 10.73
N GLN A 65 8.89 -14.53 9.71
CA GLN A 65 9.93 -15.57 9.82
C GLN A 65 11.35 -14.99 9.93
N GLY A 66 11.52 -13.67 9.77
CA GLY A 66 12.83 -13.02 9.75
C GLY A 66 13.67 -13.41 8.52
N ALA A 67 13.03 -13.94 7.47
CA ALA A 67 13.73 -14.36 6.27
C ALA A 67 14.07 -13.15 5.40
N THR A 68 15.25 -13.20 4.78
CA THR A 68 15.72 -12.19 3.81
C THR A 68 16.00 -12.81 2.43
N ASN A 69 15.86 -14.13 2.30
CA ASN A 69 16.04 -14.84 1.04
C ASN A 69 14.73 -14.91 0.26
N ILE A 70 14.74 -14.46 -0.99
CA ILE A 70 13.58 -14.42 -1.90
C ILE A 70 13.10 -15.80 -2.37
N LYS A 71 13.85 -16.88 -2.12
CA LYS A 71 13.48 -18.24 -2.54
C LYS A 71 12.09 -18.64 -2.04
N TYR A 72 11.77 -18.33 -0.78
CA TYR A 72 10.45 -18.61 -0.21
C TYR A 72 9.32 -17.95 -1.01
N LEU A 73 9.50 -16.70 -1.43
CA LEU A 73 8.50 -15.95 -2.20
C LEU A 73 8.30 -16.60 -3.58
N ASN A 74 9.41 -16.87 -4.29
CA ASN A 74 9.39 -17.54 -5.59
C ASN A 74 8.72 -18.93 -5.53
N ASP A 75 9.04 -19.74 -4.51
CA ASP A 75 8.45 -21.07 -4.32
C ASP A 75 6.93 -20.99 -4.09
N ASN A 76 6.44 -19.89 -3.50
CA ASN A 76 5.01 -19.63 -3.29
C ASN A 76 4.36 -18.88 -4.47
N GLY A 77 5.11 -18.62 -5.54
CA GLY A 77 4.65 -17.95 -6.75
C GLY A 77 4.23 -16.50 -6.52
N VAL A 78 4.98 -15.79 -5.66
CA VAL A 78 4.78 -14.37 -5.34
C VAL A 78 6.07 -13.58 -5.45
#